data_AF-A0A961EYL8-F1
#
_entry.id   AF-A0A961EYL8-F1
#
_cell.length_a   1.000
_cell.length_b   1.000
_cell.length_c   1.000
_cell.angle_alpha   90.00
_cell.angle_beta   90.00
_cell.angle_gamma   90.00
#
_symmetry.space_group_name_H-M   'P 1'
#
loop_
_entity.id
_entity.type
_entity.pdbx_description
1 polymer ?
#
loop_
_entity_poly.entity_id
_entity_poly.type
_entity_poly.pdbx_seq_one_letter_code
_entity_poly.pdbx_strand_id
1 'polypeptide(L)'
;MADIQQDRSLIEGALQAEKYAIARLISVFEDPRPAAIQRRAAVLEYLREHSTRQARFLGITGTPGSGKSTLIGEIANRLIRNDDQLRVAILAVDPSSHVSGGSILGDRMRTRFPLDEKRLYFRSQASDRELGGVSRSTFQVCRFLHYLFDFVLIETVGIGQNEIEIQYVADRIYLVLQPLGGDQIQFMKAGIMEIPDVFIINKYDKTEAADQSYHALKASLAYARPGETERIRIIRTSAITGRGLDEWCDEIRSVDSEAARHNMSEKEVYYFHRWVRDEYGRTGLRYLEDMLGGNVAFMKQCAGFENAQQTFRQRLRY
;
A
#
# COMPACT_ATOMS: atom_id res chain seq x y z
N MET A 1 -3.05 5.53 -30.14
CA MET A 1 -3.11 6.21 -28.83
C MET A 1 -4.56 6.17 -28.39
N ALA A 2 -4.84 5.72 -27.17
CA ALA A 2 -6.21 5.81 -26.64
C ALA A 2 -6.54 7.29 -26.47
N ASP A 3 -7.77 7.67 -26.81
CA ASP A 3 -8.19 9.06 -26.78
C ASP A 3 -8.31 9.55 -25.33
N ILE A 4 -7.35 10.38 -24.90
CA ILE A 4 -7.36 11.01 -23.57
C ILE A 4 -8.49 12.02 -23.41
N GLN A 5 -9.13 12.43 -24.51
CA GLN A 5 -10.12 13.50 -24.52
C GLN A 5 -11.33 13.20 -23.62
N GLN A 6 -11.64 11.92 -23.39
CA GLN A 6 -12.69 11.51 -22.46
C GLN A 6 -12.31 11.73 -20.98
N ASP A 7 -11.02 11.62 -20.63
CA ASP A 7 -10.55 11.68 -19.24
C ASP A 7 -9.78 12.95 -18.90
N ARG A 8 -9.45 13.79 -19.88
CA ARG A 8 -8.59 14.96 -19.69
C ARG A 8 -9.03 15.85 -18.54
N SER A 9 -10.32 16.18 -18.45
CA SER A 9 -10.85 16.99 -17.34
C SER A 9 -10.73 16.29 -15.99
N LEU A 10 -10.88 14.97 -15.94
CA LEU A 10 -10.67 14.18 -14.71
C LEU A 10 -9.18 14.13 -14.33
N ILE A 11 -8.28 14.02 -15.30
CA ILE A 11 -6.84 13.98 -15.03
C ILE A 11 -6.36 15.33 -14.50
N GLU A 12 -6.78 16.43 -15.14
CA GLU A 12 -6.48 17.79 -14.70
C GLU A 12 -7.07 18.07 -13.30
N GLY A 13 -8.32 17.68 -13.04
CA GLY A 13 -8.92 17.77 -11.71
C GLY A 13 -8.17 16.93 -10.66
N ALA A 14 -7.71 15.73 -11.01
CA ALA A 14 -6.93 14.88 -10.11
C ALA A 14 -5.56 15.50 -9.75
N LEU A 15 -4.87 16.14 -10.71
CA LEU A 15 -3.64 16.89 -10.45
C LEU A 15 -3.87 18.05 -9.45
N GLN A 16 -5.08 18.64 -9.47
CA GLN A 16 -5.54 19.65 -8.50
C GLN A 16 -6.13 19.06 -7.21
N ALA A 17 -5.93 17.76 -6.97
CA ALA A 17 -6.43 17.03 -5.81
C ALA A 17 -7.96 17.05 -5.63
N GLU A 18 -8.71 17.12 -6.74
CA GLU A 18 -10.17 17.06 -6.69
C GLU A 18 -10.66 15.64 -6.39
N LYS A 19 -11.26 15.44 -5.21
CA LYS A 19 -11.71 14.13 -4.72
C LYS A 19 -12.62 13.38 -5.69
N TYR A 20 -13.52 14.08 -6.39
CA TYR A 20 -14.40 13.47 -7.38
C TYR A 20 -13.62 12.90 -8.57
N ALA A 21 -12.70 13.69 -9.12
CA ALA A 21 -11.89 13.31 -10.25
C ALA A 21 -10.99 12.10 -9.93
N ILE A 22 -10.33 12.14 -8.76
CA ILE A 22 -9.56 11.01 -8.22
C ILE A 22 -10.44 9.77 -8.10
N ALA A 23 -11.63 9.88 -7.48
CA ALA A 23 -12.51 8.73 -7.27
C ALA A 23 -12.98 8.08 -8.59
N ARG A 24 -13.26 8.89 -9.62
CA ARG A 24 -13.66 8.42 -10.96
C ARG A 24 -12.52 7.74 -11.70
N LEU A 25 -11.30 8.26 -11.59
CA LEU A 25 -10.13 7.63 -12.18
C LEU A 25 -9.78 6.35 -11.45
N ILE A 26 -9.88 6.29 -10.12
CA ILE A 26 -9.69 5.03 -9.38
C ILE A 26 -10.62 3.92 -9.91
N SER A 27 -11.87 4.22 -10.26
CA SER A 27 -12.75 3.21 -10.88
C SER A 27 -12.22 2.68 -12.22
N VAL A 28 -11.41 3.44 -12.96
CA VAL A 28 -10.69 2.96 -14.16
C VAL A 28 -9.53 2.04 -13.77
N PHE A 29 -8.84 2.37 -12.68
CA PHE A 29 -7.73 1.56 -12.18
C PHE A 29 -8.16 0.25 -11.54
N GLU A 30 -9.35 0.22 -10.95
CA GLU A 30 -9.98 -0.98 -10.38
C GLU A 30 -10.64 -1.87 -11.44
N ASP A 31 -10.86 -1.39 -12.67
CA ASP A 31 -11.53 -2.18 -13.72
C ASP A 31 -10.59 -3.27 -14.28
N PRO A 32 -10.88 -4.57 -14.06
CA PRO A 32 -10.01 -5.65 -14.50
C PRO A 32 -10.14 -5.96 -16.00
N ARG A 33 -11.12 -5.37 -16.70
CA ARG A 33 -11.41 -5.71 -18.09
C ARG A 33 -10.28 -5.25 -19.01
N PRO A 34 -9.98 -6.02 -20.09
CA PRO A 34 -8.94 -5.65 -21.05
C PRO A 34 -9.10 -4.24 -21.64
N ALA A 35 -10.35 -3.77 -21.82
CA ALA A 35 -10.64 -2.44 -22.33
C ALA A 35 -10.10 -1.30 -21.43
N ALA A 36 -9.95 -1.54 -20.12
CA ALA A 36 -9.41 -0.55 -19.20
C ALA A 36 -7.88 -0.40 -19.27
N ILE A 37 -7.16 -1.39 -19.82
CA ILE A 37 -5.68 -1.36 -19.91
C ILE A 37 -5.21 -0.14 -20.72
N GLN A 38 -5.81 0.09 -21.89
CA GLN A 38 -5.44 1.22 -22.75
C GLN A 38 -5.78 2.57 -22.11
N ARG A 39 -6.90 2.64 -21.38
CA ARG A 39 -7.33 3.84 -20.67
C ARG A 39 -6.39 4.17 -19.51
N ARG A 40 -5.99 3.16 -18.71
CA ARG A 40 -4.96 3.33 -17.67
C ARG A 40 -3.63 3.80 -18.24
N ALA A 41 -3.18 3.19 -19.35
CA ALA A 41 -1.92 3.55 -19.99
C ALA A 41 -1.89 5.04 -20.37
N ALA A 42 -2.96 5.54 -21.00
CA ALA A 42 -3.07 6.95 -21.39
C ALA A 42 -3.10 7.90 -20.18
N VAL A 43 -3.82 7.54 -19.11
CA VAL A 43 -3.83 8.32 -17.86
C VAL A 43 -2.43 8.40 -17.24
N LEU A 44 -1.74 7.26 -17.10
CA LEU A 44 -0.41 7.21 -16.50
C LEU A 44 0.64 7.94 -17.34
N GLU A 45 0.55 7.86 -18.67
CA GLU A 45 1.43 8.60 -19.59
C GLU A 45 1.30 10.10 -19.37
N TYR A 46 0.07 10.63 -19.36
CA TYR A 46 -0.16 12.05 -19.10
C TYR A 46 0.31 12.49 -17.71
N LEU A 47 0.03 11.69 -16.68
CA LEU A 47 0.47 11.98 -15.31
C LEU A 47 1.99 12.02 -15.19
N ARG A 48 2.71 11.16 -15.92
CA ARG A 48 4.19 11.14 -15.93
C ARG A 48 4.76 12.43 -16.52
N GLU A 49 4.09 13.03 -17.50
CA GLU A 49 4.53 14.27 -18.14
C GLU A 49 4.16 15.52 -17.34
N HIS A 50 3.07 15.48 -16.56
CA HIS A 50 2.47 16.67 -15.95
C HIS A 50 2.52 16.70 -14.42
N SER A 51 2.87 15.59 -13.76
CA SER A 51 3.01 15.55 -12.30
C SER A 51 4.45 15.81 -11.86
N THR A 52 4.58 16.52 -10.75
CA THR A 52 5.84 16.71 -10.02
C THR A 52 5.95 15.81 -8.79
N ARG A 53 4.94 14.96 -8.52
CA ARG A 53 4.86 14.10 -7.33
C ARG A 53 5.20 12.66 -7.64
N GLN A 54 5.82 12.01 -6.67
CA GLN A 54 6.17 10.59 -6.70
C GLN A 54 6.00 10.01 -5.29
N ALA A 55 4.82 9.47 -5.02
CA ALA A 55 4.48 9.05 -3.66
C ALA A 55 5.35 7.90 -3.16
N ARG A 56 5.70 7.95 -1.87
CA ARG A 56 6.17 6.78 -1.11
C ARG A 56 4.99 5.96 -0.62
N PHE A 57 5.10 4.64 -0.73
CA PHE A 57 4.07 3.69 -0.31
C PHE A 57 4.42 3.18 1.10
N LEU A 58 3.58 3.51 2.07
CA LEU A 58 3.75 3.15 3.47
C LEU A 58 2.77 2.04 3.81
N GLY A 59 3.28 0.84 4.07
CA GLY A 59 2.45 -0.30 4.42
C GLY A 59 2.21 -0.40 5.92
N ILE A 60 0.96 -0.39 6.36
CA ILE A 60 0.59 -0.50 7.77
C ILE A 60 -0.23 -1.76 7.99
N THR A 61 0.37 -2.70 8.73
CA THR A 61 -0.24 -3.96 9.13
C THR A 61 -0.26 -4.09 10.65
N GLY A 62 -0.96 -5.07 11.21
CA GLY A 62 -1.02 -5.23 12.67
C GLY A 62 -2.27 -5.91 13.19
N THR A 63 -2.21 -6.34 14.46
CA THR A 63 -3.25 -7.16 15.07
C THR A 63 -4.63 -6.49 14.99
N PRO A 64 -5.72 -7.26 14.77
CA PRO A 64 -7.07 -6.73 14.93
C PRO A 64 -7.23 -6.05 16.30
N GLY A 65 -7.86 -4.88 16.30
CA GLY A 65 -8.05 -4.09 17.51
C GLY A 65 -6.84 -3.30 17.99
N SER A 66 -5.67 -3.36 17.33
CA SER A 66 -4.50 -2.57 17.73
C SER A 66 -4.67 -1.05 17.58
N GLY A 67 -5.73 -0.62 16.88
CA GLY A 67 -6.06 0.79 16.67
C GLY A 67 -5.39 1.40 15.44
N LYS A 68 -5.08 0.57 14.43
CA LYS A 68 -4.45 0.96 13.16
C LYS A 68 -5.17 2.10 12.45
N SER A 69 -6.44 1.92 12.10
CA SER A 69 -7.21 2.95 11.39
C SER A 69 -7.28 4.26 12.18
N THR A 70 -7.49 4.24 13.50
CA THR A 70 -7.40 5.47 14.31
C THR A 70 -6.02 6.13 14.23
N LEU A 71 -4.95 5.34 14.38
CA LEU A 71 -3.58 5.83 14.31
C LEU A 71 -3.24 6.45 12.94
N ILE A 72 -3.60 5.77 11.85
CA ILE A 72 -3.39 6.23 10.47
C ILE A 72 -4.09 7.56 10.26
N GLY A 73 -5.30 7.74 10.80
CA GLY A 73 -6.06 8.98 10.66
C GLY A 73 -5.39 10.14 11.39
N GLU A 74 -4.92 9.89 12.61
CA GLU A 74 -4.19 10.90 13.39
C GLU A 74 -2.87 11.28 12.70
N ILE A 75 -2.10 10.30 12.23
CA ILE A 75 -0.85 10.55 11.51
C ILE A 75 -1.09 11.32 10.21
N ALA A 76 -2.06 10.93 9.40
CA ALA A 76 -2.34 11.62 8.14
C ALA A 76 -2.74 13.08 8.38
N ASN A 77 -3.62 13.34 9.36
CA ASN A 77 -3.96 14.70 9.77
C ASN A 77 -2.74 15.48 10.27
N ARG A 78 -1.81 14.83 10.96
CA ARG A 78 -0.63 15.48 11.52
C ARG A 78 0.41 15.80 10.46
N LEU A 79 0.62 14.91 9.51
CA LEU A 79 1.50 15.13 8.35
C LEU A 79 1.07 16.38 7.56
N ILE A 80 -0.20 16.50 7.20
CA ILE A 80 -0.70 17.66 6.43
C ILE A 80 -0.82 18.96 7.25
N ARG A 81 -0.85 18.87 8.58
CA ARG A 81 -0.78 20.05 9.47
C ARG A 81 0.63 20.58 9.60
N ASN A 82 1.62 19.70 9.50
CA ASN A 82 3.03 20.04 9.64
C ASN A 82 3.65 20.53 8.33
N ASP A 83 2.96 20.36 7.20
CA ASP A 83 3.40 20.79 5.87
C ASP A 83 2.20 21.16 4.98
N ASP A 84 2.16 22.41 4.52
CA ASP A 84 1.05 22.95 3.74
C ASP A 84 0.95 22.38 2.31
N GLN A 85 2.04 21.82 1.77
CA GLN A 85 2.10 21.31 0.40
C GLN A 85 1.95 19.79 0.30
N LEU A 86 2.19 19.10 1.41
CA LEU A 86 2.16 17.64 1.51
C LEU A 86 0.75 17.10 1.30
N ARG A 87 0.64 16.07 0.46
CA ARG A 87 -0.60 15.34 0.16
C ARG A 87 -0.48 13.89 0.61
N VAL A 88 -1.51 13.41 1.31
CA VAL A 88 -1.57 12.03 1.80
C VAL A 88 -2.83 11.33 1.26
N ALA A 89 -2.64 10.15 0.69
CA ALA A 89 -3.72 9.22 0.39
C ALA A 89 -3.70 8.04 1.37
N ILE A 90 -4.88 7.54 1.71
CA ILE A 90 -5.07 6.35 2.55
C ILE A 90 -5.89 5.34 1.76
N LEU A 91 -5.32 4.16 1.57
CA LEU A 91 -5.97 2.98 1.00
C LEU A 91 -6.16 1.94 2.10
N ALA A 92 -7.40 1.76 2.55
CA ALA A 92 -7.74 0.70 3.50
C ALA A 92 -8.19 -0.55 2.74
N VAL A 93 -7.40 -1.62 2.84
CA VAL A 93 -7.72 -2.92 2.22
C VAL A 93 -8.52 -3.73 3.21
N ASP A 94 -9.80 -3.91 2.90
CA ASP A 94 -10.78 -4.64 3.69
C ASP A 94 -11.04 -6.03 3.11
N PRO A 95 -11.43 -7.03 3.93
CA PRO A 95 -11.83 -8.32 3.38
C PRO A 95 -13.08 -8.15 2.52
N SER A 96 -13.14 -8.92 1.43
CA SER A 96 -14.25 -8.87 0.48
C SER A 96 -15.49 -9.60 1.02
N SER A 97 -16.66 -8.99 0.84
CA SER A 97 -17.95 -9.60 1.18
C SER A 97 -18.19 -10.82 0.31
N HIS A 98 -18.47 -11.97 0.93
CA HIS A 98 -18.84 -13.18 0.20
C HIS A 98 -20.13 -13.02 -0.62
N VAL A 99 -20.97 -12.04 -0.28
CA VAL A 99 -22.27 -11.82 -0.94
C VAL A 99 -22.17 -10.78 -2.06
N SER A 100 -21.56 -9.62 -1.80
CA SER A 100 -21.54 -8.50 -2.75
C SER A 100 -20.20 -8.31 -3.46
N GLY A 101 -19.12 -8.96 -3.00
CA GLY A 101 -17.75 -8.73 -3.50
C GLY A 101 -17.12 -7.40 -3.10
N GLY A 102 -17.88 -6.45 -2.53
CA GLY A 102 -17.37 -5.17 -2.00
C GLY A 102 -16.74 -5.30 -0.60
N SER A 103 -16.19 -4.22 -0.05
CA SER A 103 -15.57 -4.26 1.28
C SER A 103 -16.61 -4.56 2.37
N ILE A 104 -16.30 -5.51 3.27
CA ILE A 104 -17.21 -5.91 4.37
C ILE A 104 -17.30 -4.81 5.42
N LEU A 105 -16.16 -4.26 5.81
CA LEU A 105 -16.06 -3.47 7.02
C LEU A 105 -16.26 -1.99 6.79
N GLY A 106 -16.12 -1.54 5.53
CA GLY A 106 -16.38 -0.15 5.13
C GLY A 106 -15.84 0.83 6.17
N ASP A 107 -14.64 0.54 6.71
CA ASP A 107 -14.17 1.12 7.95
C ASP A 107 -13.84 2.59 7.66
N ARG A 108 -14.88 3.42 7.76
CA ARG A 108 -14.73 4.86 7.76
C ARG A 108 -14.02 5.15 9.06
N MET A 109 -12.72 5.36 8.94
CA MET A 109 -11.84 5.92 9.96
C MET A 109 -12.69 6.69 10.99
N ARG A 110 -12.69 6.25 12.24
CA ARG A 110 -13.36 7.00 13.33
C ARG A 110 -12.77 8.41 13.46
N THR A 111 -11.60 8.62 12.90
CA THR A 111 -10.97 9.92 12.68
C THR A 111 -11.71 10.69 11.57
N ARG A 112 -12.28 11.85 11.94
CA ARG A 112 -12.93 12.74 10.98
C ARG A 112 -11.86 13.51 10.19
N PHE A 113 -11.81 13.29 8.88
CA PHE A 113 -11.06 14.17 7.98
C PHE A 113 -11.86 15.45 7.74
N PRO A 114 -11.21 16.63 7.63
CA PRO A 114 -11.90 17.84 7.22
C PRO A 114 -12.50 17.65 5.82
N LEU A 115 -13.78 17.99 5.65
CA LEU A 115 -14.50 17.74 4.39
C LEU A 115 -13.85 18.46 3.21
N ASP A 116 -13.41 19.70 3.44
CA ASP A 116 -12.81 20.58 2.42
C ASP A 116 -11.30 20.38 2.24
N GLU A 117 -10.68 19.49 3.02
CA GLU A 117 -9.25 19.21 2.88
C GLU A 117 -9.01 18.35 1.64
N LYS A 118 -8.49 18.96 0.58
CA LYS A 118 -8.18 18.29 -0.68
C LYS A 118 -6.88 17.48 -0.62
N ARG A 119 -5.96 17.83 0.27
CA ARG A 119 -4.65 17.15 0.40
C ARG A 119 -4.76 15.77 1.04
N LEU A 120 -5.90 15.47 1.67
CA LEU A 120 -6.23 14.15 2.22
C LEU A 120 -7.26 13.43 1.35
N TYR A 121 -6.90 12.22 0.93
CA TYR A 121 -7.80 11.31 0.24
C TYR A 121 -7.90 9.99 0.98
N PHE A 122 -9.12 9.46 1.13
CA PHE A 122 -9.36 8.18 1.78
C PHE A 122 -10.22 7.29 0.86
N ARG A 123 -9.83 6.02 0.73
CA ARG A 123 -10.59 5.00 0.02
C ARG A 123 -10.45 3.66 0.73
N SER A 124 -11.59 3.03 1.02
CA SER A 124 -11.65 1.60 1.35
C SER A 124 -11.78 0.80 0.05
N GLN A 125 -10.98 -0.24 -0.09
CA GLN A 125 -11.01 -1.19 -1.21
C GLN A 125 -11.30 -2.59 -0.68
N ALA A 126 -12.06 -3.36 -1.45
CA ALA A 126 -12.21 -4.79 -1.19
C ALA A 126 -10.94 -5.53 -1.64
N SER A 127 -10.56 -6.57 -0.91
CA SER A 127 -9.41 -7.42 -1.25
C SER A 127 -9.60 -8.32 -2.49
N ASP A 128 -10.63 -8.09 -3.33
CA ASP A 128 -10.97 -8.87 -4.54
C ASP A 128 -10.96 -10.40 -4.37
N ARG A 129 -11.52 -10.91 -3.25
CA ARG A 129 -11.50 -12.33 -2.85
C ARG A 129 -10.12 -12.93 -2.58
N GLU A 130 -9.04 -12.14 -2.72
CA GLU A 130 -7.73 -12.47 -2.18
C GLU A 130 -7.80 -12.23 -0.66
N LEU A 131 -7.42 -13.22 0.14
CA LEU A 131 -7.59 -13.15 1.60
C LEU A 131 -6.57 -12.18 2.22
N GLY A 132 -6.90 -10.90 2.41
CA GLY A 132 -6.19 -9.99 3.34
C GLY A 132 -4.91 -9.30 2.86
N GLY A 133 -4.36 -9.67 1.70
CA GLY A 133 -3.17 -9.05 1.11
C GLY A 133 -3.47 -7.87 0.16
N VAL A 134 -2.40 -7.23 -0.36
CA VAL A 134 -2.52 -6.16 -1.38
C VAL A 134 -2.79 -6.78 -2.74
N SER A 135 -4.01 -6.54 -3.25
CA SER A 135 -4.46 -7.11 -4.52
C SER A 135 -3.80 -6.45 -5.74
N ARG A 136 -3.91 -7.10 -6.90
CA ARG A 136 -3.49 -6.53 -8.19
C ARG A 136 -4.20 -5.20 -8.48
N SER A 137 -5.48 -5.09 -8.09
CA SER A 137 -6.28 -3.87 -8.21
C SER A 137 -5.78 -2.76 -7.30
N THR A 138 -5.48 -3.06 -6.03
CA THR A 138 -4.88 -2.09 -5.10
C THR A 138 -3.54 -1.57 -5.62
N PHE A 139 -2.70 -2.42 -6.21
CA PHE A 139 -1.44 -1.97 -6.82
C PHE A 139 -1.67 -1.03 -8.01
N GLN A 140 -2.67 -1.27 -8.87
CA GLN A 140 -3.02 -0.34 -9.94
C GLN A 140 -3.44 1.03 -9.40
N VAL A 141 -4.22 1.05 -8.31
CA VAL A 141 -4.59 2.29 -7.64
C VAL A 141 -3.38 2.98 -7.02
N CYS A 142 -2.45 2.24 -6.41
CA CYS A 142 -1.19 2.81 -5.91
C CYS A 142 -0.39 3.48 -7.04
N ARG A 143 -0.30 2.86 -8.22
CA ARG A 143 0.39 3.44 -9.40
C ARG A 143 -0.24 4.74 -9.87
N PHE A 144 -1.56 4.86 -9.79
CA PHE A 144 -2.26 6.12 -10.06
C PHE A 144 -1.95 7.19 -9.01
N LEU A 145 -2.10 6.84 -7.72
CA LEU A 145 -1.89 7.76 -6.60
C LEU A 145 -0.42 8.20 -6.46
N HIS A 146 0.53 7.39 -6.95
CA HIS A 146 1.95 7.73 -7.01
C HIS A 146 2.21 9.09 -7.64
N TYR A 147 1.47 9.43 -8.69
CA TYR A 147 1.65 10.70 -9.39
C TYR A 147 0.82 11.84 -8.80
N LEU A 148 0.09 11.64 -7.69
CA LEU A 148 -0.84 12.65 -7.16
C LEU A 148 -0.54 13.05 -5.70
N PHE A 149 0.12 12.17 -4.97
CA PHE A 149 0.36 12.28 -3.53
C PHE A 149 1.85 12.18 -3.21
N ASP A 150 2.23 12.60 -2.01
CA ASP A 150 3.58 12.48 -1.47
C ASP A 150 3.69 11.18 -0.65
N PHE A 151 2.61 10.81 0.06
CA PHE A 151 2.51 9.52 0.76
C PHE A 151 1.21 8.79 0.42
N VAL A 152 1.30 7.48 0.22
CA VAL A 152 0.15 6.56 0.14
C VAL A 152 0.25 5.57 1.30
N LEU A 153 -0.64 5.69 2.28
CA LEU A 153 -0.72 4.82 3.45
C LEU A 153 -1.66 3.65 3.11
N ILE A 154 -1.13 2.44 3.10
CA ILE A 154 -1.84 1.22 2.73
C ILE A 154 -2.10 0.43 4.00
N GLU A 155 -3.34 0.41 4.47
CA GLU A 155 -3.76 -0.37 5.64
C GLU A 155 -4.23 -1.76 5.24
N THR A 156 -3.73 -2.80 5.93
CA THR A 156 -4.27 -4.17 5.81
C THR A 156 -5.13 -4.54 7.03
N VAL A 157 -6.10 -5.41 6.85
CA VAL A 157 -7.06 -5.84 7.89
C VAL A 157 -6.39 -6.36 9.16
N GLY A 158 -5.42 -7.26 9.02
CA GLY A 158 -4.87 -8.02 10.13
C GLY A 158 -3.38 -8.29 9.95
N ILE A 159 -2.98 -9.50 10.37
CA ILE A 159 -1.64 -10.05 10.24
C ILE A 159 -1.77 -11.52 9.88
N GLY A 160 -0.99 -11.95 8.90
CA GLY A 160 -1.08 -13.28 8.33
C GLY A 160 -0.20 -13.36 7.08
N GLN A 161 -0.13 -14.54 6.48
CA GLN A 161 0.77 -14.79 5.36
C GLN A 161 0.44 -13.98 4.11
N ASN A 162 -0.83 -13.61 3.93
CA ASN A 162 -1.24 -12.81 2.78
C ASN A 162 -1.02 -11.32 3.05
N GLU A 163 -1.16 -10.88 4.30
CA GLU A 163 -0.88 -9.51 4.74
C GLU A 163 0.63 -9.17 4.56
N ILE A 164 1.51 -10.18 4.57
CA ILE A 164 2.95 -10.05 4.27
C ILE A 164 3.19 -9.60 2.81
N GLU A 165 2.24 -9.80 1.89
CA GLU A 165 2.41 -9.35 0.49
C GLU A 165 2.57 -7.83 0.36
N ILE A 166 2.20 -7.06 1.40
CA ILE A 166 2.45 -5.62 1.44
C ILE A 166 3.93 -5.27 1.24
N GLN A 167 4.86 -6.19 1.52
CA GLN A 167 6.29 -5.98 1.31
C GLN A 167 6.68 -5.76 -0.16
N TYR A 168 5.88 -6.26 -1.10
CA TYR A 168 6.17 -6.15 -2.54
C TYR A 168 5.66 -4.83 -3.13
N VAL A 169 4.91 -4.05 -2.34
CA VAL A 169 4.42 -2.72 -2.74
C VAL A 169 5.00 -1.61 -1.87
N ALA A 170 5.15 -1.82 -0.56
CA ALA A 170 5.52 -0.78 0.38
C ALA A 170 7.03 -0.48 0.32
N ASP A 171 7.36 0.81 0.39
CA ASP A 171 8.72 1.30 0.60
C ASP A 171 9.14 1.21 2.07
N ARG A 172 8.16 1.29 2.97
CA ARG A 172 8.33 1.19 4.42
C ARG A 172 7.16 0.43 5.04
N ILE A 173 7.45 -0.55 5.88
CA ILE A 173 6.44 -1.44 6.50
C ILE A 173 6.41 -1.23 8.01
N TYR A 174 5.22 -0.91 8.51
CA TYR A 174 4.90 -0.71 9.91
C TYR A 174 4.05 -1.86 10.45
N LEU A 175 4.49 -2.45 11.56
CA LEU A 175 3.68 -3.40 12.33
C LEU A 175 3.12 -2.75 13.59
N VAL A 176 1.80 -2.55 13.63
CA VAL A 176 1.09 -1.97 14.77
C VAL A 176 0.60 -3.08 15.71
N LEU A 177 1.11 -3.06 16.92
CA LEU A 177 0.80 -3.99 18.00
C LEU A 177 0.08 -3.26 19.13
N GLN A 178 -0.74 -4.00 19.86
CA GLN A 178 -1.31 -3.56 21.14
C GLN A 178 -0.60 -4.24 22.31
N PRO A 179 -0.62 -3.61 23.49
CA PRO A 179 -0.08 -4.21 24.70
C PRO A 179 -0.78 -5.53 25.04
N LEU A 180 0.00 -6.49 25.52
CA LEU A 180 -0.47 -7.80 26.01
C LEU A 180 -1.29 -8.59 24.98
N GLY A 181 -1.02 -8.39 23.69
CA GLY A 181 -1.73 -9.08 22.61
C GLY A 181 -1.51 -10.59 22.52
N GLY A 182 -0.62 -11.19 23.31
CA GLY A 182 -0.46 -12.65 23.45
C GLY A 182 0.17 -13.41 22.28
N ASP A 183 0.24 -12.81 21.10
CA ASP A 183 0.51 -13.56 19.85
C ASP A 183 1.94 -13.40 19.27
N GLN A 184 2.83 -12.66 19.95
CA GLN A 184 4.17 -12.33 19.42
C GLN A 184 4.99 -13.58 19.03
N ILE A 185 4.89 -14.66 19.82
CA ILE A 185 5.57 -15.94 19.54
C ILE A 185 5.02 -16.60 18.27
N GLN A 186 3.71 -16.51 18.03
CA GLN A 186 3.10 -17.08 16.82
C GLN A 186 3.51 -16.28 15.58
N PHE A 187 3.60 -14.95 15.69
CA PHE A 187 4.07 -14.11 14.58
C PHE A 187 5.53 -14.38 14.21
N MET A 188 6.39 -14.63 15.21
CA MET A 188 7.76 -15.09 14.95
C MET A 188 7.76 -16.42 14.20
N LYS A 189 6.97 -17.41 14.64
CA LYS A 189 6.89 -18.71 13.96
C LYS A 189 6.39 -18.61 12.52
N ALA A 190 5.57 -17.61 12.21
CA ALA A 190 5.03 -17.37 10.89
C ALA A 190 5.94 -16.52 9.98
N GLY A 191 7.13 -16.11 10.45
CA GLY A 191 8.05 -15.23 9.73
C GLY A 191 7.56 -13.79 9.60
N ILE A 192 6.42 -13.42 10.22
CA ILE A 192 5.82 -12.09 10.11
C ILE A 192 6.76 -11.03 10.72
N MET A 193 7.53 -11.38 11.75
CA MET A 193 8.41 -10.46 12.46
C MET A 193 9.66 -10.05 11.66
N GLU A 194 9.96 -10.74 10.57
CA GLU A 194 11.12 -10.47 9.71
C GLU A 194 10.82 -9.45 8.60
N ILE A 195 9.56 -9.06 8.44
CA ILE A 195 9.12 -8.22 7.32
C ILE A 195 9.08 -6.73 7.70
N PRO A 196 8.54 -6.31 8.86
CA PRO A 196 8.44 -4.91 9.23
C PRO A 196 9.80 -4.25 9.38
N ASP A 197 9.88 -3.02 8.93
CA ASP A 197 11.06 -2.16 9.14
C ASP A 197 10.92 -1.42 10.48
N VAL A 198 9.69 -1.05 10.85
CA VAL A 198 9.37 -0.32 12.09
C VAL A 198 8.21 -0.99 12.82
N PHE A 199 8.37 -1.12 14.13
CA PHE A 199 7.33 -1.62 15.02
C PHE A 199 6.68 -0.46 15.76
N ILE A 200 5.37 -0.54 15.93
CA ILE A 200 4.60 0.48 16.64
C ILE A 200 3.83 -0.23 17.74
N ILE A 201 4.05 0.19 18.99
CA ILE A 201 3.23 -0.24 20.12
C ILE A 201 2.25 0.87 20.41
N ASN A 202 0.99 0.68 20.00
CA ASN A 202 -0.08 1.64 20.24
C ASN A 202 -0.68 1.46 21.65
N LYS A 203 -1.64 2.32 22.03
CA LYS A 203 -2.34 2.30 23.32
C LYS A 203 -1.41 2.47 24.53
N TYR A 204 -0.33 3.24 24.34
CA TYR A 204 0.64 3.55 25.38
C TYR A 204 0.13 4.55 26.44
N ASP A 205 -1.18 4.82 26.46
CA ASP A 205 -1.91 5.40 27.59
C ASP A 205 -2.05 4.43 28.78
N LYS A 206 -1.91 3.11 28.55
CA LYS A 206 -1.82 2.07 29.58
C LYS A 206 -0.36 1.65 29.82
N THR A 207 0.38 2.51 30.52
CA THR A 207 1.85 2.47 30.58
C THR A 207 2.44 1.13 31.03
N GLU A 208 1.96 0.54 32.12
CA GLU A 208 2.53 -0.71 32.67
C GLU A 208 2.45 -1.88 31.67
N ALA A 209 1.27 -2.14 31.13
CA ALA A 209 1.06 -3.19 30.13
C ALA A 209 1.87 -2.93 28.84
N ALA A 210 1.97 -1.66 28.46
CA ALA A 210 2.68 -1.24 27.26
C ALA A 210 4.21 -1.41 27.41
N ASP A 211 4.77 -1.10 28.58
CA ASP A 211 6.19 -1.30 28.88
C ASP A 211 6.56 -2.79 28.93
N GLN A 212 5.72 -3.64 29.53
CA GLN A 212 5.91 -5.09 29.47
C GLN A 212 5.97 -5.60 28.02
N SER A 213 5.06 -5.10 27.18
CA SER A 213 4.97 -5.49 25.77
C SER A 213 6.15 -4.97 24.94
N TYR A 214 6.66 -3.77 25.25
CA TYR A 214 7.86 -3.21 24.66
C TYR A 214 9.09 -4.07 24.95
N HIS A 215 9.29 -4.44 26.21
CA HIS A 215 10.43 -5.28 26.59
C HIS A 215 10.34 -6.69 25.99
N ALA A 216 9.14 -7.29 25.99
CA ALA A 216 8.90 -8.58 25.36
C ALA A 216 9.15 -8.56 23.84
N LEU A 217 8.68 -7.50 23.16
CA LEU A 217 8.92 -7.31 21.73
C LEU A 217 10.41 -7.15 21.44
N LYS A 218 11.11 -6.30 22.21
CA LYS A 218 12.55 -6.08 22.04
C LYS A 218 13.35 -7.37 22.21
N ALA A 219 13.01 -8.20 23.20
CA ALA A 219 13.63 -9.51 23.39
C ALA A 219 13.33 -10.47 22.24
N SER A 220 12.08 -10.49 21.76
CA SER A 220 11.66 -11.33 20.62
C SER A 220 12.39 -10.96 19.33
N LEU A 221 12.56 -9.65 19.07
CA LEU A 221 13.28 -9.15 17.90
C LEU A 221 14.78 -9.48 17.95
N ALA A 222 15.37 -9.47 19.14
CA ALA A 222 16.77 -9.88 19.32
C ALA A 222 17.01 -11.34 18.90
N TYR A 223 15.99 -12.19 19.05
CA TYR A 223 16.03 -13.58 18.62
C TYR A 223 15.70 -13.74 17.12
N ALA A 224 14.65 -13.06 16.64
CA ALA A 224 14.19 -13.18 15.26
C ALA A 224 15.13 -12.54 14.22
N ARG A 225 15.88 -11.50 14.61
CA ARG A 225 16.81 -10.78 13.74
C ARG A 225 18.17 -10.54 14.43
N PRO A 226 18.99 -11.59 14.62
CA PRO A 226 20.26 -11.48 15.31
C PRO A 226 21.20 -10.49 14.61
N GLY A 227 21.78 -9.55 15.38
CA GLY A 227 22.71 -8.54 14.84
C GLY A 227 22.07 -7.30 14.23
N GLU A 228 20.73 -7.27 14.08
CA GLU A 228 19.99 -6.10 13.59
C GLU A 228 19.19 -5.40 14.69
N THR A 229 19.16 -5.95 15.89
CA THR A 229 18.29 -5.49 17.00
C THR A 229 18.42 -4.00 17.31
N GLU A 230 19.63 -3.44 17.23
CA GLU A 230 19.86 -2.01 17.49
C GLU A 230 19.36 -1.11 16.36
N ARG A 231 19.14 -1.66 15.16
CA ARG A 231 18.61 -0.97 13.99
C ARG A 231 17.09 -1.00 13.92
N ILE A 232 16.44 -1.95 14.59
CA ILE A 232 14.98 -2.10 14.54
C ILE A 232 14.32 -1.07 15.44
N ARG A 233 13.60 -0.13 14.82
CA ARG A 233 12.94 0.97 15.52
C ARG A 233 11.60 0.51 16.10
N ILE A 234 11.36 0.83 17.38
CA ILE A 234 10.09 0.58 18.08
C ILE A 234 9.53 1.91 18.58
N ILE A 235 8.49 2.42 17.93
CA ILE A 235 7.82 3.68 18.28
C ILE A 235 6.66 3.41 19.24
N ARG A 236 6.57 4.20 20.32
CA ARG A 236 5.58 4.03 21.39
C ARG A 236 4.49 5.07 21.23
N THR A 237 3.31 4.63 20.79
CA THR A 237 2.24 5.55 20.37
C THR A 237 0.98 5.43 21.23
N SER A 238 0.26 6.53 21.37
CA SER A 238 -1.14 6.50 21.79
C SER A 238 -1.93 7.44 20.91
N ALA A 239 -2.84 6.88 20.11
CA ALA A 239 -3.78 7.68 19.32
C ALA A 239 -4.69 8.57 20.18
N ILE A 240 -4.89 8.23 21.46
CA ILE A 240 -5.74 8.99 22.37
C ILE A 240 -5.00 10.22 22.92
N THR A 241 -3.76 10.05 23.37
CA THR A 241 -3.01 11.13 24.01
C THR A 241 -2.10 11.90 23.06
N GLY A 242 -1.93 11.42 21.83
CA GLY A 242 -1.01 11.98 20.84
C GLY A 242 0.46 11.58 21.06
N ARG A 243 0.75 10.78 22.10
CA ARG A 243 2.11 10.31 22.40
C ARG A 243 2.72 9.61 21.19
N GLY A 244 3.97 9.93 20.87
CA GLY A 244 4.77 9.26 19.84
C GLY A 244 4.35 9.56 18.40
N LEU A 245 3.29 10.35 18.18
CA LEU A 245 2.82 10.63 16.81
C LEU A 245 3.76 11.58 16.06
N ASP A 246 4.40 12.53 16.74
CA ASP A 246 5.44 13.39 16.10
C ASP A 246 6.65 12.54 15.70
N GLU A 247 7.11 11.66 16.59
CA GLU A 247 8.22 10.75 16.32
C GLU A 247 7.93 9.88 15.08
N TRP A 248 6.70 9.40 14.93
CA TRP A 248 6.32 8.64 13.75
C TRP A 248 6.20 9.51 12.50
N CYS A 249 5.70 10.75 12.59
CA CYS A 249 5.73 11.68 11.45
C CYS A 249 7.16 11.97 10.97
N ASP A 250 8.11 12.11 11.89
CA ASP A 250 9.53 12.32 11.56
C ASP A 250 10.14 11.09 10.90
N GLU A 251 9.77 9.89 11.35
CA GLU A 251 10.18 8.65 10.70
C GLU A 251 9.58 8.52 9.29
N ILE A 252 8.30 8.83 9.09
CA ILE A 252 7.68 8.81 7.76
C ILE A 252 8.41 9.76 6.81
N ARG A 253 8.73 10.97 7.28
CA ARG A 253 9.47 11.96 6.47
C ARG A 253 10.90 11.51 6.15
N SER A 254 11.53 10.67 6.98
CA SER A 254 12.86 10.15 6.66
C SER A 254 12.85 9.23 5.44
N VAL A 255 11.73 8.54 5.17
CA VAL A 255 11.57 7.63 4.02
C VAL A 255 11.82 8.34 2.70
N ASP A 256 11.51 9.64 2.58
CA ASP A 256 11.77 10.40 1.36
C ASP A 256 13.25 10.51 1.03
N SER A 257 14.09 10.60 2.06
CA SER A 257 15.55 10.71 1.93
C SER A 257 16.25 9.37 1.74
N GLU A 258 15.54 8.25 1.92
CA GLU A 258 16.08 6.90 1.85
C GLU A 258 15.89 6.28 0.45
N ALA A 259 16.75 5.32 0.12
CA ALA A 259 16.54 4.48 -1.05
C ALA A 259 15.28 3.62 -0.83
N ALA A 260 14.37 3.62 -1.79
CA ALA A 260 13.19 2.77 -1.74
C ALA A 260 13.59 1.30 -1.65
N ARG A 261 12.87 0.51 -0.84
CA ARG A 261 13.04 -0.94 -0.76
C ARG A 261 12.94 -1.59 -2.14
N HIS A 262 11.98 -1.11 -2.93
CA HIS A 262 11.80 -1.46 -4.33
C HIS A 262 11.47 -0.21 -5.13
N ASN A 263 12.09 -0.02 -6.29
CA ASN A 263 11.66 1.05 -7.20
C ASN A 263 10.34 0.68 -7.90
N MET A 264 9.66 1.66 -8.51
CA MET A 264 8.36 1.41 -9.17
C MET A 264 8.44 0.30 -10.22
N SER A 265 9.52 0.22 -10.99
CA SER A 265 9.70 -0.82 -12.02
C SER A 265 9.80 -2.21 -11.40
N GLU A 266 10.47 -2.38 -10.27
CA GLU A 266 10.56 -3.66 -9.57
C GLU A 266 9.20 -4.11 -9.03
N LYS A 267 8.42 -3.18 -8.47
CA LYS A 267 7.04 -3.43 -8.05
C LYS A 267 6.19 -3.87 -9.25
N GLU A 268 6.30 -3.16 -10.38
CA GLU A 268 5.60 -3.51 -11.63
C GLU A 268 5.99 -4.91 -12.13
N VAL A 269 7.28 -5.28 -12.09
CA VAL A 269 7.78 -6.60 -12.50
C VAL A 269 7.12 -7.71 -11.67
N TYR A 270 7.07 -7.52 -10.34
CA TYR A 270 6.45 -8.47 -9.42
C TYR A 270 4.96 -8.64 -9.74
N TYR A 271 4.22 -7.52 -9.84
CA TYR A 271 2.79 -7.56 -10.08
C TYR A 271 2.42 -8.05 -11.49
N PHE A 272 3.31 -7.91 -12.47
CA PHE A 272 3.11 -8.47 -13.79
C PHE A 272 3.25 -9.99 -13.77
N HIS A 273 4.30 -10.51 -13.14
CA HIS A 273 4.47 -11.94 -12.95
C HIS A 273 3.30 -12.55 -12.16
N ARG A 274 2.87 -11.89 -11.08
CA ARG A 274 1.66 -12.25 -10.32
C ARG A 274 0.43 -12.26 -11.22
N TRP A 275 0.23 -11.22 -12.04
CA TRP A 275 -0.89 -11.16 -12.98
C TRP A 275 -0.88 -12.34 -13.96
N VAL A 276 0.27 -12.71 -14.53
CA VAL A 276 0.39 -13.87 -15.42
C VAL A 276 0.03 -15.17 -14.68
N ARG A 277 0.57 -15.37 -13.48
CA ARG A 277 0.26 -16.54 -12.64
C ARG A 277 -1.24 -16.67 -12.38
N ASP A 278 -1.88 -15.58 -12.00
CA ASP A 278 -3.26 -15.59 -11.55
C ASP A 278 -4.24 -15.77 -12.73
N GLU A 279 -3.96 -15.19 -13.91
CA GLU A 279 -4.83 -15.33 -15.10
C GLU A 279 -4.55 -16.60 -15.93
N TYR A 280 -3.29 -17.04 -16.02
CA TYR A 280 -2.83 -18.06 -16.97
C TYR A 280 -2.17 -19.27 -16.31
N GLY A 281 -2.04 -19.26 -14.97
CA GLY A 281 -1.48 -20.35 -14.21
C GLY A 281 -0.02 -20.66 -14.58
N ARG A 282 0.38 -21.91 -14.31
CA ARG A 282 1.75 -22.40 -14.57
C ARG A 282 2.11 -22.38 -16.05
N THR A 283 1.13 -22.59 -16.94
CA THR A 283 1.35 -22.58 -18.39
C THR A 283 1.75 -21.18 -18.86
N GLY A 284 1.06 -20.14 -18.40
CA GLY A 284 1.44 -18.75 -18.69
C GLY A 284 2.82 -18.39 -18.16
N LEU A 285 3.14 -18.82 -16.93
CA LEU A 285 4.46 -18.57 -16.35
C LEU A 285 5.58 -19.26 -17.15
N ARG A 286 5.39 -20.52 -17.54
CA ARG A 286 6.37 -21.22 -18.38
C ARG A 286 6.55 -20.54 -19.74
N TYR A 287 5.46 -20.11 -20.37
CA TYR A 287 5.55 -19.37 -21.62
C TYR A 287 6.33 -18.05 -21.45
N LEU A 288 6.10 -17.33 -20.35
CA LEU A 288 6.82 -16.11 -20.02
C LEU A 288 8.33 -16.36 -19.87
N GLU A 289 8.71 -17.40 -19.12
CA GLU A 289 10.12 -17.76 -18.89
C GLU A 289 10.78 -18.32 -20.16
N ASP A 290 10.22 -19.39 -20.73
CA ASP A 290 10.85 -20.18 -21.78
C ASP A 290 10.86 -19.47 -23.14
N MET A 291 9.80 -18.71 -23.45
CA MET A 291 9.58 -18.15 -24.80
C MET A 291 9.73 -16.63 -24.87
N LEU A 292 9.56 -15.92 -23.75
CA LEU A 292 9.61 -14.45 -23.70
C LEU A 292 10.80 -13.91 -22.90
N GLY A 293 11.65 -14.79 -22.36
CA GLY A 293 12.88 -14.41 -21.65
C GLY A 293 12.67 -13.92 -20.22
N GLY A 294 11.53 -14.28 -19.62
CA GLY A 294 11.16 -13.92 -18.24
C GLY A 294 10.47 -12.57 -18.11
N ASN A 295 9.88 -12.32 -16.94
CA ASN A 295 9.08 -11.12 -16.65
C ASN A 295 9.87 -9.80 -16.81
N VAL A 296 11.13 -9.74 -16.34
CA VAL A 296 11.95 -8.52 -16.41
C VAL A 296 12.25 -8.13 -17.85
N ALA A 297 12.79 -9.07 -18.64
CA ALA A 297 13.17 -8.80 -20.03
C ALA A 297 11.95 -8.46 -20.88
N PHE A 298 10.86 -9.20 -20.70
CA PHE A 298 9.63 -8.99 -21.44
C PHE A 298 8.99 -7.62 -21.16
N MET A 299 8.90 -7.20 -19.89
CA MET A 299 8.36 -5.87 -19.59
C MET A 299 9.22 -4.74 -20.15
N LYS A 300 10.55 -4.90 -20.12
CA LYS A 300 11.48 -3.91 -20.71
C LYS A 300 11.26 -3.79 -22.22
N GLN A 301 11.09 -4.91 -22.93
CA GLN A 301 10.78 -4.91 -24.36
C GLN A 301 9.45 -4.24 -24.68
N CYS A 302 8.45 -4.38 -23.81
CA CYS A 302 7.14 -3.77 -23.99
C CYS A 302 7.07 -2.29 -23.56
N ALA A 303 8.16 -1.75 -23.01
CA ALA A 303 8.21 -0.38 -22.48
C ALA A 303 7.12 -0.07 -21.43
N GLY A 304 6.85 -1.03 -20.53
CA GLY A 304 6.00 -0.80 -19.36
C GLY A 304 4.94 -1.87 -19.10
N PHE A 305 4.34 -1.78 -17.92
CA PHE A 305 3.41 -2.77 -17.38
C PHE A 305 2.16 -2.98 -18.25
N GLU A 306 1.43 -1.92 -18.63
CA GLU A 306 0.20 -2.01 -19.42
C GLU A 306 0.44 -2.64 -20.79
N ASN A 307 1.51 -2.22 -21.46
CA ASN A 307 1.89 -2.74 -22.77
C ASN A 307 2.31 -4.21 -22.67
N ALA A 308 3.02 -4.60 -21.60
CA ALA A 308 3.35 -5.99 -21.34
C ALA A 308 2.09 -6.84 -21.16
N GLN A 309 1.11 -6.38 -20.36
CA GLN A 309 -0.17 -7.06 -20.23
C GLN A 309 -0.85 -7.22 -21.59
N GLN A 310 -1.02 -6.15 -22.36
CA GLN A 310 -1.68 -6.21 -23.66
C GLN A 310 -0.97 -7.17 -24.63
N THR A 311 0.36 -7.07 -24.73
CA THR A 311 1.16 -7.90 -25.64
C THR A 311 1.12 -9.37 -25.24
N PHE A 312 1.21 -9.67 -23.95
CA PHE A 312 1.15 -11.05 -23.44
C PHE A 312 -0.20 -11.71 -23.78
N ARG A 313 -1.32 -10.99 -23.60
CA ARG A 313 -2.66 -11.47 -23.96
C ARG A 313 -2.79 -11.78 -25.45
N GLN A 314 -2.19 -10.96 -26.31
CA GLN A 314 -2.24 -11.14 -27.75
C GLN A 314 -1.43 -12.36 -28.18
N ARG A 315 -0.25 -12.58 -27.59
CA ARG A 315 0.64 -13.70 -27.95
C ARG A 315 0.11 -15.07 -27.53
N LEU A 316 -0.61 -15.17 -26.42
CA LEU A 316 -1.21 -16.45 -25.96
C LEU A 316 -2.51 -16.84 -26.69
N ARG A 317 -3.06 -15.96 -27.55
CA ARG A 317 -4.25 -16.26 -28.35
C ARG A 317 -3.93 -16.94 -29.69
N TYR A 318 -2.66 -17.22 -29.94
CA TYR A 318 -2.11 -17.95 -31.09
C TYR A 318 -1.22 -19.09 -30.57
#